data_AF-A0AAD3RBN3-F1
#
_entry.id   AF-A0AAD3RBN3-F1
#
_cell.length_a   1.000
_cell.length_b   1.000
_cell.length_c   1.000
_cell.angle_alpha   90.00
_cell.angle_beta   90.00
_cell.angle_gamma   90.00
#
_symmetry.space_group_name_H-M   'P 1'
#
loop_
_entity.id
_entity.type
_entity.pdbx_description
1 polymer ?
#
loop_
_entity_poly.entity_id
_entity_poly.type
_entity_poly.pdbx_seq_one_letter_code
_entity_poly.pdbx_strand_id
1 'polypeptide(L)' 'MDDPNVMIVTYEELKHDLSESIRQISRFFGFSLTEAQVQQIAKESTFTAMKESSANSHGNMGNVIFRK' A
#
# COMPACT_ATOMS: atom_id res chain seq x y z
N MET A 1 -21.30 3.64 12.26
CA MET A 1 -20.02 2.93 12.00
C MET A 1 -20.16 2.01 10.79
N ASP A 2 -21.37 1.52 10.46
CA ASP A 2 -21.60 0.77 9.22
C ASP A 2 -22.06 1.67 8.07
N ASP A 3 -21.12 2.35 7.41
CA ASP A 3 -21.35 2.93 6.09
C ASP A 3 -20.71 2.00 5.04
N PRO A 4 -21.48 1.43 4.08
CA PRO A 4 -20.93 0.53 3.08
C PRO A 4 -19.88 1.18 2.16
N ASN A 5 -19.78 2.52 2.16
CA ASN A 5 -18.80 3.28 1.40
C ASN A 5 -17.57 3.70 2.23
N VAL A 6 -17.44 3.20 3.46
CA VAL A 6 -16.28 3.46 4.32
C VAL A 6 -15.63 2.15 4.73
N MET A 7 -14.34 2.01 4.43
CA MET A 7 -13.52 0.91 4.92
C MET A 7 -12.46 1.46 5.87
N ILE A 8 -12.42 0.90 7.08
CA ILE A 8 -11.41 1.22 8.08
C ILE A 8 -10.22 0.28 7.88
N VAL A 9 -9.01 0.84 7.84
CA VAL A 9 -7.76 0.10 7.72
C VAL A 9 -6.76 0.69 8.70
N THR A 10 -6.03 -0.17 9.41
CA THR A 10 -4.95 0.24 10.31
C THR A 10 -3.58 0.04 9.67
N TYR A 11 -2.60 0.82 10.12
CA TYR A 11 -1.22 0.67 9.64
C TYR A 11 -0.63 -0.69 10.04
N GLU A 12 -0.98 -1.17 11.23
CA GLU A 12 -0.52 -2.43 11.79
C GLU A 12 -0.99 -3.63 10.95
N GLU A 13 -2.24 -3.62 10.47
CA GLU A 13 -2.77 -4.63 9.55
C GLU A 13 -2.00 -4.64 8.22
N LEU A 14 -1.80 -3.47 7.61
CA LEU A 14 -1.02 -3.33 6.37
C LEU A 14 0.40 -3.87 6.52
N LYS A 15 1.01 -3.63 7.69
CA LYS A 15 2.37 -4.07 7.98
C LYS A 15 2.46 -5.56 8.31
N HIS A 16 1.41 -6.15 8.88
CA HIS A 16 1.37 -7.57 9.24
C HIS A 16 1.21 -8.47 8.01
N ASP A 17 0.23 -8.18 7.16
CA ASP A 17 0.00 -8.90 5.90
C ASP A 17 -0.50 -7.97 4.81
N LEU A 18 0.45 -7.36 4.10
CA LEU A 18 0.17 -6.42 3.01
C LEU A 18 -0.62 -7.08 1.86
N SER A 19 -0.39 -8.36 1.58
CA SER A 19 -1.04 -9.04 0.45
C SER A 19 -2.53 -9.24 0.72
N GLU A 20 -2.89 -9.64 1.94
CA GLU A 20 -4.29 -9.76 2.31
C GLU A 20 -4.97 -8.40 2.40
N SER A 21 -4.29 -7.38 2.94
CA SER A 21 -4.85 -6.02 2.92
C SER A 21 -5.10 -5.49 1.51
N ILE A 22 -4.22 -5.74 0.55
CA ILE A 22 -4.45 -5.38 -0.87
C ILE A 22 -5.69 -6.11 -1.42
N ARG A 23 -5.87 -7.39 -1.08
CA ARG A 23 -7.07 -8.16 -1.46
C ARG A 23 -8.34 -7.59 -0.84
N GLN A 24 -8.30 -7.19 0.43
CA GLN A 24 -9.44 -6.53 1.09
C GLN A 24 -9.78 -5.18 0.44
N ILE A 25 -8.77 -4.33 0.21
CA ILE A 25 -8.94 -3.02 -0.43
C ILE A 25 -9.52 -3.17 -1.84
N SER A 26 -8.99 -4.08 -2.64
CA SER A 26 -9.48 -4.32 -4.01
C SER A 26 -10.94 -4.81 -4.01
N ARG A 27 -11.30 -5.75 -3.14
CA ARG A 27 -12.69 -6.22 -2.99
C ARG A 27 -13.64 -5.09 -2.58
N PHE A 28 -13.21 -4.19 -1.68
CA PHE A 28 -14.02 -3.04 -1.27
C PHE A 28 -14.33 -2.10 -2.44
N PHE A 29 -13.37 -1.88 -3.35
CA PHE A 29 -13.59 -1.12 -4.59
C PHE A 29 -14.27 -1.92 -5.72
N GLY A 30 -14.61 -3.20 -5.49
CA GLY A 30 -15.24 -4.06 -6.51
C GLY A 30 -14.27 -4.59 -7.58
N PHE A 31 -12.96 -4.52 -7.35
CA PHE A 31 -11.94 -5.06 -8.25
C PHE A 31 -11.56 -6.49 -7.89
N SER A 32 -11.22 -7.28 -8.91
CA SER A 32 -10.61 -8.60 -8.76
C SER A 32 -9.18 -8.56 -9.29
N LEU A 33 -8.23 -8.90 -8.43
CA LEU A 33 -6.80 -8.96 -8.76
C LEU A 33 -6.35 -10.42 -8.85
N THR A 34 -5.51 -10.72 -9.83
CA THR A 34 -4.76 -11.97 -9.88
C THR A 34 -3.67 -11.98 -8.80
N GLU A 35 -3.21 -13.17 -8.41
CA GLU A 35 -2.12 -13.26 -7.41
C GLU A 35 -0.85 -12.55 -7.89
N ALA A 36 -0.53 -12.63 -9.18
CA ALA A 36 0.61 -11.91 -9.76
C ALA A 36 0.47 -10.38 -9.61
N GLN A 37 -0.73 -9.83 -9.79
CA GLN A 37 -0.99 -8.40 -9.57
C GLN A 37 -0.89 -8.01 -8.09
N VAL A 38 -1.41 -8.84 -7.19
CA VAL A 38 -1.28 -8.61 -5.73
C VAL A 38 0.20 -8.57 -5.33
N GLN A 39 1.00 -9.53 -5.79
CA GLN A 39 2.43 -9.59 -5.51
C GLN A 39 3.19 -8.40 -6.10
N GLN A 40 2.83 -7.97 -7.32
CA GLN A 40 3.43 -6.78 -7.93
C GLN A 40 3.14 -5.52 -7.12
N ILE A 41 1.88 -5.31 -6.73
CA ILE A 41 1.47 -4.14 -5.93
C ILE A 41 2.17 -4.19 -4.56
N ALA A 42 2.20 -5.35 -3.89
CA ALA A 42 2.86 -5.51 -2.61
C ALA A 42 4.34 -5.14 -2.69
N LYS A 43 5.04 -5.58 -3.74
CA LYS A 43 6.46 -5.28 -3.98
C LYS A 43 6.70 -3.78 -4.18
N GLU A 44 5.89 -3.12 -5.02
CA GLU A 44 6.02 -1.68 -5.31
C GLU A 44 5.58 -0.80 -4.13
N SER A 45 4.73 -1.32 -3.24
CA SER A 45 4.25 -0.61 -2.05
C SER A 45 5.15 -0.77 -0.83
N THR A 46 6.31 -1.42 -0.96
CA THR A 46 7.26 -1.54 0.15
C THR A 46 7.95 -0.21 0.45
N PHE A 47 8.33 0.00 1.71
CA PHE A 47 9.08 1.19 2.11
C PHE A 47 10.36 1.39 1.28
N THR A 48 11.08 0.31 0.96
CA THR A 48 12.28 0.34 0.12
C THR A 48 11.96 0.84 -1.29
N ALA A 49 10.96 0.26 -1.95
CA ALA A 49 10.56 0.69 -3.30
C ALA A 49 10.10 2.16 -3.30
N MET A 50 9.34 2.58 -2.29
CA MET A 50 8.94 3.97 -2.12
C MET A 50 10.15 4.90 -1.93
N LYS A 51 11.13 4.51 -1.10
CA LYS A 51 12.38 5.27 -0.88
C LYS A 51 13.18 5.42 -2.18
N GLU A 52 13.31 4.35 -2.97
CA GLU A 52 14.01 4.39 -4.27
C GLU A 52 13.31 5.35 -5.25
N SER A 53 11.98 5.37 -5.25
CA SER A 53 11.19 6.30 -6.08
C SER A 53 11.08 7.72 -5.49
N SER A 54 11.59 7.97 -4.29
CA SER A 54 11.33 9.21 -3.54
C SER A 54 11.93 10.46 -4.20
N ALA A 55 13.01 10.30 -4.97
CA ALA A 55 13.60 11.39 -5.74
C ALA A 55 12.59 11.98 -6.77
N ASN A 56 11.75 11.13 -7.36
CA ASN A 56 10.78 11.53 -8.38
C ASN A 56 9.46 12.06 -7.78
N SER A 57 9.13 11.67 -6.55
CA SER A 57 7.85 11.99 -5.91
C SER A 57 7.96 13.10 -4.84
N HIS A 58 9.07 13.14 -4.09
CA HIS A 58 9.26 14.02 -2.94
C HIS A 58 10.51 14.91 -3.06
N GLY A 59 11.29 14.78 -4.14
CA GLY A 59 12.49 15.58 -4.40
C GLY A 59 13.48 15.56 -3.22
N ASN A 60 14.03 16.73 -2.86
CA ASN A 60 14.98 16.85 -1.75
C ASN A 60 14.42 16.43 -0.39
N MET A 61 13.09 16.38 -0.22
CA MET A 61 12.43 15.93 1.02
C MET A 61 12.40 14.40 1.15
N GLY A 62 12.66 13.65 0.08
CA GLY A 62 12.69 12.18 0.11
C GLY A 62 13.67 11.63 1.16
N ASN A 63 14.87 12.23 1.25
CA ASN A 63 15.89 11.84 2.23
C ASN A 63 15.47 12.08 3.69
N VAL A 64 14.54 13.01 3.93
CA VAL A 64 14.04 13.33 5.28
C VAL A 64 12.89 12.39 5.65
N ILE A 65 11.97 12.14 4.72
CA ILE A 65 10.80 11.27 4.92
C ILE A 65 11.22 9.81 5.07
N PHE A 66 12.08 9.32 4.18
CA PHE A 66 12.56 7.94 4.15
C PHE A 66 13.90 7.75 4.88
N ARG A 67 14.09 8.48 5.98
CA ARG A 67 15.34 8.49 6.77
C ARG A 67 15.58 7.20 7.57
N LYS A 68 14.52 6.46 7.86
CA LYS A 68 14.58 5.19 8.60
C LYS A 68 14.85 4.01 7.69
#